data_AF-A0A7Y3MGT7-F1
#
_entry.id   AF-A0A7Y3MGT7-F1
#
_cell.length_a   1.000
_cell.length_b   1.000
_cell.length_c   1.000
_cell.angle_alpha   90.00
_cell.angle_beta   90.00
_cell.angle_gamma   90.00
#
_symmetry.space_group_name_H-M   'P 1'
#
loop_
_entity.id
_entity.type
_entity.pdbx_description
1 polymer ?
#
loop_
_entity_poly.entity_id
_entity_poly.type
_entity_poly.pdbx_seq_one_letter_code
_entity_poly.pdbx_strand_id
1 'polypeptide(L)'
;MRWGVALHTPGGRDMFGKKKSEMVSPEDALPGRSDPMPEANVHFVNGTSIYPPFPDGMEQAVFGMGCFWGAERIFWQIPGV
;
A
#
# COMPACT_ATOMS: atom_id res chain seq x y z
N MET A 1 23.76 -30.83 -24.62
CA MET A 1 24.90 -30.10 -24.06
C MET A 1 24.39 -29.05 -23.08
N ARG A 2 24.69 -29.27 -21.81
CA ARG A 2 24.70 -28.36 -20.64
C ARG A 2 23.61 -27.28 -20.55
N TRP A 3 22.49 -27.67 -19.95
CA TRP A 3 21.66 -26.78 -19.13
C TRP A 3 22.51 -26.30 -17.94
N GLY A 4 22.79 -25.00 -17.88
CA GLY A 4 23.49 -24.38 -16.77
C GLY A 4 22.55 -24.25 -15.58
N VAL A 5 22.64 -25.21 -14.66
CA VAL A 5 22.02 -25.16 -13.34
C VAL A 5 22.67 -24.02 -12.56
N ALA A 6 21.94 -22.91 -12.38
CA ALA A 6 22.18 -22.04 -11.23
C ALA A 6 21.65 -22.79 -10.01
N LEU A 7 22.57 -23.38 -9.26
CA LEU A 7 22.28 -24.04 -7.99
C LEU A 7 21.82 -22.98 -6.99
N HIS A 8 20.51 -22.70 -6.96
CA HIS A 8 19.88 -22.20 -5.76
C HIS A 8 19.71 -23.42 -4.85
N THR A 9 20.58 -23.53 -3.85
CA THR A 9 20.32 -24.39 -2.70
C THR A 9 19.76 -23.50 -1.60
N PRO A 10 18.43 -23.37 -1.46
CA PRO A 10 17.86 -23.00 -0.18
C PRO A 10 17.57 -24.30 0.57
N GLY A 11 18.18 -24.44 1.72
CA GLY A 11 17.81 -25.48 2.67
C GLY A 11 16.29 -25.45 2.92
N GLY A 12 15.71 -26.63 2.98
CA GLY A 12 14.47 -26.91 3.70
C GLY A 12 13.22 -26.25 3.13
N ARG A 13 12.40 -27.06 2.45
CA ARG A 13 10.94 -26.85 2.43
C ARG A 13 10.49 -26.77 3.89
N ASP A 14 10.18 -25.58 4.37
CA ASP A 14 9.47 -25.40 5.61
C ASP A 14 8.02 -25.89 5.42
N MET A 15 7.79 -27.14 5.82
CA MET A 15 6.48 -27.76 5.90
C MET A 15 5.73 -27.38 7.18
N PHE A 16 6.29 -26.55 8.08
CA PHE A 16 5.75 -26.26 9.42
C PHE A 16 6.24 -24.92 10.04
N GLY A 17 6.02 -23.75 9.40
CA GLY A 17 6.41 -22.50 10.07
C GLY A 17 6.37 -21.20 9.26
N LYS A 18 5.18 -20.76 8.83
CA LYS A 18 4.93 -19.43 8.20
C LYS A 18 5.90 -18.37 8.74
N LYS A 19 6.78 -17.79 7.91
CA LYS A 19 7.44 -16.51 8.21
C LYS A 19 6.35 -15.47 8.43
N LYS A 20 5.95 -15.29 9.69
CA LYS A 20 4.91 -14.34 10.08
C LYS A 20 5.55 -12.96 10.15
N SER A 21 5.09 -12.07 9.28
CA SER A 21 5.18 -10.61 9.46
C SER A 21 6.59 -10.00 9.50
N GLU A 22 7.46 -10.38 8.57
CA GLU A 22 8.72 -9.65 8.33
C GLU A 22 8.56 -8.70 7.13
N MET A 23 9.20 -7.53 7.18
CA MET A 23 9.25 -6.60 6.04
C MET A 23 10.01 -7.26 4.88
N VAL A 24 9.53 -7.04 3.65
CA VAL A 24 10.19 -7.53 2.43
C VAL A 24 11.56 -6.83 2.25
N SER A 25 12.54 -7.57 1.73
CA SER A 25 13.83 -7.01 1.35
C SER A 25 13.67 -6.11 0.10
N PRO A 26 14.56 -5.12 -0.11
CA PRO A 26 14.53 -4.30 -1.33
C PRO A 26 14.67 -5.12 -2.62
N GLU A 27 15.47 -6.18 -2.61
CA GLU A 27 15.73 -7.05 -3.76
C GLU A 27 14.56 -7.97 -4.12
N ASP A 28 13.69 -8.28 -3.15
CA ASP A 28 12.50 -9.12 -3.35
C ASP A 28 11.22 -8.28 -3.56
N ALA A 29 11.31 -6.94 -3.48
CA ALA A 29 10.18 -6.05 -3.70
C ALA A 29 9.71 -6.08 -5.17
N LEU A 30 8.39 -6.02 -5.37
CA LEU A 30 7.83 -5.91 -6.72
C LEU A 30 8.30 -4.61 -7.38
N PRO A 31 8.56 -4.60 -8.70
CA PRO A 31 9.15 -3.44 -9.40
C PRO A 31 8.23 -2.20 -9.48
N GLY A 32 6.97 -2.31 -9.03
CA GLY A 32 5.99 -1.23 -9.10
C GLY A 32 5.54 -0.93 -10.53
N ARG A 33 5.05 0.30 -10.75
CA ARG A 33 4.64 0.82 -12.06
C ARG A 33 4.88 2.33 -12.13
N SER A 34 5.14 2.85 -13.33
CA SER A 34 5.30 4.30 -13.57
C SER A 34 3.97 5.03 -13.57
N ASP A 35 2.93 4.40 -14.12
CA ASP A 35 1.63 5.05 -14.30
C ASP A 35 0.80 4.97 -13.01
N PRO A 36 0.22 6.09 -12.54
CA PRO A 36 -0.65 6.11 -11.37
C PRO A 36 -1.95 5.31 -11.64
N MET A 37 -2.67 4.96 -10.57
CA MET A 37 -4.01 4.39 -10.75
C MET A 37 -4.94 5.48 -11.28
N PRO A 38 -5.77 5.21 -12.29
CA PRO A 38 -6.86 6.13 -12.59
C PRO A 38 -7.83 6.18 -11.40
N GLU A 39 -8.07 7.38 -10.89
CA GLU A 39 -9.02 7.63 -9.80
C GLU A 39 -9.82 8.90 -10.04
N ALA A 40 -10.96 9.01 -9.36
CA ALA A 40 -11.80 10.19 -9.44
C ALA A 40 -11.24 11.29 -8.52
N ASN A 41 -11.14 12.53 -9.01
CA ASN A 41 -10.66 13.64 -8.18
C ASN A 41 -11.68 14.08 -7.09
N VAL A 42 -12.91 13.59 -7.14
CA VAL A 42 -13.96 14.01 -6.22
C VAL A 42 -14.20 12.90 -5.21
N HIS A 43 -14.06 13.22 -3.93
CA HIS A 43 -14.37 12.31 -2.85
C HIS A 43 -15.87 12.02 -2.84
N PHE A 44 -16.22 10.74 -2.81
CA PHE A 44 -17.58 10.28 -3.06
C PHE A 44 -18.61 10.75 -2.02
N VAL A 45 -18.22 10.95 -0.76
CA VAL A 45 -19.15 11.30 0.33
C VAL A 45 -19.34 12.81 0.51
N ASN A 46 -18.25 13.56 0.71
CA ASN A 46 -18.27 15.01 0.98
C ASN A 46 -18.23 15.87 -0.31
N GLY A 47 -17.94 15.28 -1.48
CA GLY A 47 -17.86 16.00 -2.76
C GLY A 47 -16.65 16.94 -2.89
N THR A 48 -15.64 16.84 -2.02
CA THR A 48 -14.45 17.69 -2.06
C THR A 48 -13.34 17.07 -2.93
N SER A 49 -12.32 17.87 -3.28
CA SER A 49 -11.16 17.39 -4.04
C SER A 49 -10.30 16.46 -3.19
N ILE A 50 -9.95 15.27 -3.70
CA ILE A 50 -8.97 14.36 -3.05
C ILE A 50 -7.53 14.64 -3.46
N TYR A 51 -7.34 15.47 -4.49
CA TYR A 51 -6.03 15.95 -4.92
C TYR A 51 -5.85 17.45 -4.71
N PRO A 52 -4.59 17.91 -4.59
CA PRO A 52 -4.29 19.32 -4.56
C PRO A 52 -4.73 20.04 -5.87
N PRO A 53 -5.01 21.36 -5.80
CA PRO A 53 -4.88 22.20 -4.61
C PRO A 53 -6.03 22.01 -3.61
N PHE A 54 -5.68 21.88 -2.33
CA PHE A 54 -6.65 21.87 -1.24
C PHE A 54 -6.99 23.30 -0.81
N PRO A 55 -8.18 23.54 -0.24
CA PRO A 55 -8.54 24.83 0.35
C PRO A 55 -7.50 25.37 1.35
N ASP A 56 -7.37 26.69 1.41
CA ASP A 56 -6.47 27.35 2.36
C ASP A 56 -6.80 26.98 3.81
N GLY A 57 -5.76 26.78 4.62
CA GLY A 57 -5.90 26.40 6.03
C GLY A 57 -6.14 24.91 6.29
N MET A 58 -6.14 24.06 5.25
CA MET A 58 -6.14 22.61 5.41
C MET A 58 -4.74 22.03 5.59
N GLU A 59 -4.65 20.93 6.33
CA GLU A 59 -3.43 20.14 6.55
C GLU A 59 -3.65 18.66 6.21
N GLN A 60 -2.58 17.93 5.92
CA GLN A 60 -2.63 16.49 5.61
C GLN A 60 -2.03 15.67 6.76
N ALA A 61 -2.67 14.54 7.07
CA ALA A 61 -2.19 13.58 8.06
C ALA A 61 -2.23 12.14 7.49
N VAL A 62 -1.24 11.31 7.86
CA VAL A 62 -1.09 9.93 7.38
C VAL A 62 -1.11 8.96 8.55
N PHE A 63 -2.01 7.97 8.53
CA PHE A 63 -2.20 6.99 9.61
C PHE A 63 -2.15 5.56 9.10
N GLY A 64 -1.52 4.66 9.88
CA GLY A 64 -1.55 3.21 9.64
C GLY A 64 -2.43 2.49 10.65
N MET A 65 -3.64 2.11 10.26
CA MET A 65 -4.68 1.58 11.18
C MET A 65 -5.25 0.21 10.76
N GLY A 66 -4.54 -0.55 9.93
CA GLY A 66 -5.00 -1.84 9.40
C GLY A 66 -5.81 -1.68 8.11
N CYS A 67 -7.01 -2.26 8.04
CA CYS A 67 -7.84 -2.20 6.83
C CYS A 67 -8.30 -0.75 6.55
N PHE A 68 -7.89 -0.21 5.39
CA PHE A 68 -8.14 1.20 5.06
C PHE A 68 -9.63 1.55 4.92
N TRP A 69 -10.49 0.62 4.48
CA TRP A 69 -11.94 0.86 4.38
C TRP A 69 -12.59 1.22 5.72
N GLY A 70 -12.14 0.59 6.80
CA GLY A 70 -12.62 0.91 8.15
C GLY A 70 -12.06 2.23 8.64
N ALA A 71 -10.77 2.46 8.41
CA ALA A 71 -10.07 3.66 8.85
C ALA A 71 -10.58 4.92 8.16
N GLU A 72 -10.64 4.94 6.82
CA GLU A 72 -11.10 6.07 6.02
C GLU A 72 -12.52 6.50 6.39
N ARG A 73 -13.42 5.53 6.61
CA ARG A 73 -14.79 5.79 7.02
C ARG A 73 -14.91 6.52 8.36
N ILE A 74 -13.98 6.29 9.27
CA ILE A 74 -13.97 7.00 10.55
C ILE A 74 -13.65 8.48 10.30
N PHE A 75 -12.65 8.78 9.46
CA PHE A 75 -12.18 10.14 9.24
C PHE A 75 -13.19 11.01 8.50
N TRP A 76 -13.85 10.52 7.43
CA TRP A 76 -14.83 11.33 6.70
C TRP A 76 -16.07 11.74 7.52
N GLN A 77 -16.24 11.17 8.72
CA GLN A 77 -17.36 11.41 9.64
C GLN A 77 -17.00 12.43 10.72
N ILE A 78 -15.72 12.79 10.85
CA ILE A 78 -15.23 13.74 11.84
C ILE A 78 -15.48 15.16 11.33
N PRO A 79 -16.15 16.03 12.11
CA PRO A 79 -16.30 17.43 11.75
C PRO A 79 -14.93 18.10 11.57
N GLY A 80 -14.70 18.70 10.40
CA GLY A 80 -13.43 19.34 10.04
C GLY A 80 -12.51 18.50 9.16
N VAL A 81 -12.95 17.31 8.75
CA VAL A 81 -12.30 16.44 7.74
C VAL A 81 -13.07 16.45 6.43
#